data_AF-A0A662R9L0-F1
#
_entry.id   AF-A0A662R9L0-F1
#
_cell.length_a   1.000
_cell.length_b   1.000
_cell.length_c   1.000
_cell.angle_alpha   90.00
_cell.angle_beta   90.00
_cell.angle_gamma   90.00
#
_symmetry.space_group_name_H-M   'P 1'
#
loop_
_entity.id
_entity.type
_entity.pdbx_description
1 polymer ?
#
loop_
_entity_poly.entity_id
_entity_poly.type
_entity_poly.pdbx_seq_one_letter_code
_entity_poly.pdbx_strand_id
1 'polypeptide(L)'
;VVKDPDSSLYWGDPIPLSHVRAADSNNDGEVNEGEMRGFDTGDDGTPDYPDAVLRQVDLYYSVSHNIVGEASALKTGALWCADCHGNTTTRIDWTLLGFEADPAETDPPTDFTTYNITVETIPPRPKPVEVINVPGLFNSSRSKAGD
;
A
#
# COMPACT_ATOMS: atom_id res chain seq x y z
N VAL A 1 -31.93 -21.29 6.01
CA VAL A 1 -30.85 -20.50 6.64
C VAL A 1 -30.10 -19.85 5.50
N VAL A 2 -30.19 -18.52 5.35
CA VAL A 2 -29.31 -17.80 4.42
C VAL A 2 -27.90 -18.00 4.99
N LYS A 3 -27.05 -18.76 4.29
CA LYS A 3 -25.65 -18.88 4.67
C LYS A 3 -25.05 -17.51 4.41
N ASP A 4 -24.70 -16.81 5.48
CA ASP A 4 -23.88 -15.61 5.38
C ASP A 4 -22.58 -16.02 4.66
N PRO A 5 -22.35 -15.53 3.43
CA PRO A 5 -21.20 -15.92 2.64
C PRO A 5 -19.90 -15.53 3.34
N ASP A 6 -19.89 -14.52 4.20
CA ASP A 6 -18.68 -14.01 4.85
C ASP A 6 -18.28 -14.83 6.08
N SER A 7 -19.20 -15.65 6.60
CA SER A 7 -18.94 -16.60 7.70
C SER A 7 -18.68 -18.05 7.23
N SER A 8 -18.71 -18.31 5.92
CA SER A 8 -18.45 -19.64 5.38
C SER A 8 -16.97 -20.02 5.50
N LEU A 9 -16.71 -21.14 6.18
CA LEU A 9 -15.38 -21.77 6.24
C LEU A 9 -14.96 -22.42 4.90
N TYR A 10 -15.88 -22.48 3.91
CA TYR A 10 -15.61 -23.01 2.59
C TYR A 10 -15.34 -21.88 1.61
N TRP A 11 -14.19 -21.98 0.93
CA TRP A 11 -13.86 -21.19 -0.24
C TRP A 11 -14.71 -21.71 -1.40
N GLY A 12 -15.62 -20.87 -1.89
CA GLY A 12 -16.26 -21.10 -3.18
C GLY A 12 -15.32 -20.63 -4.29
N ASP A 13 -15.39 -21.27 -5.45
CA ASP A 13 -14.62 -20.84 -6.62
C ASP A 13 -15.17 -19.48 -7.10
N PRO A 14 -14.31 -18.46 -7.32
CA PRO A 14 -14.76 -17.20 -7.89
C PRO A 14 -15.40 -17.41 -9.26
N ILE A 15 -16.55 -16.78 -9.49
CA ILE A 15 -17.20 -16.79 -10.80
C ILE A 15 -16.35 -15.98 -11.79
N PRO A 16 -16.03 -16.51 -12.99
CA PRO A 16 -15.24 -15.78 -13.98
C PRO A 16 -15.85 -14.42 -14.34
N LEU A 17 -15.02 -13.38 -14.44
CA LEU A 17 -15.50 -12.03 -14.77
C LEU A 17 -16.24 -11.95 -16.12
N SER A 18 -15.93 -12.83 -17.07
CA SER A 18 -16.65 -12.91 -18.34
C SER A 18 -18.11 -13.33 -18.16
N HIS A 19 -18.37 -14.25 -17.24
CA HIS A 19 -19.73 -14.71 -16.92
C HIS A 19 -20.48 -13.65 -16.14
N VAL A 20 -19.81 -13.01 -15.16
CA VAL A 20 -20.39 -11.88 -14.41
C VAL A 20 -20.86 -10.78 -15.37
N ARG A 21 -19.99 -10.36 -16.30
CA ARG A 21 -20.35 -9.33 -17.28
C ARG A 21 -21.45 -9.74 -18.24
N ALA A 22 -21.55 -11.03 -18.59
CA ALA A 22 -22.58 -11.53 -19.48
C ALA A 22 -23.94 -11.73 -18.79
N ALA A 23 -23.95 -11.82 -17.45
CA ALA A 23 -25.16 -11.92 -16.65
C ALA A 23 -25.93 -10.60 -16.54
N ASP A 24 -25.32 -9.45 -16.90
CA ASP A 24 -25.97 -8.14 -16.98
C ASP A 24 -27.04 -8.12 -18.09
N SER A 25 -28.19 -8.72 -17.78
CA SER A 25 -29.28 -8.98 -18.72
C SER A 25 -30.09 -7.72 -19.07
N ASN A 26 -30.11 -6.75 -18.14
CA ASN A 26 -30.83 -5.49 -18.29
C ASN A 26 -29.92 -4.38 -18.87
N ASN A 27 -28.61 -4.65 -18.93
CA ASN A 27 -27.56 -3.81 -19.48
C ASN A 27 -27.45 -2.44 -18.77
N ASP A 28 -27.65 -2.43 -17.44
CA ASP A 28 -27.55 -1.26 -16.57
C ASP A 28 -26.12 -1.00 -16.07
N GLY A 29 -25.19 -1.93 -16.32
CA GLY A 29 -23.78 -1.82 -15.98
C GLY A 29 -23.43 -2.34 -14.58
N GLU A 30 -24.41 -2.81 -13.82
CA GLU A 30 -24.25 -3.52 -12.56
C GLU A 30 -24.77 -4.96 -12.69
N VAL A 31 -24.23 -5.87 -11.89
CA VAL A 31 -24.66 -7.28 -11.90
C VAL A 31 -25.07 -7.65 -10.49
N ASN A 32 -26.34 -8.02 -10.34
CA ASN A 32 -26.91 -8.40 -9.05
C ASN A 32 -26.99 -9.92 -8.86
N GLU A 33 -27.32 -10.38 -7.64
CA GLU A 33 -27.44 -11.82 -7.35
C GLU A 33 -28.51 -12.51 -8.21
N GLY A 34 -29.61 -11.84 -8.54
CA GLY A 34 -30.68 -12.41 -9.34
C GLY A 34 -30.22 -12.70 -10.77
N GLU A 35 -29.48 -11.78 -11.36
CA GLU A 35 -28.83 -11.95 -12.66
C GLU A 35 -27.84 -13.10 -12.66
N MET A 36 -26.95 -13.16 -11.66
CA MET A 36 -26.00 -14.26 -11.56
C MET A 36 -26.67 -15.61 -11.36
N ARG A 37 -27.73 -15.67 -10.53
CA ARG A 37 -28.47 -16.91 -10.27
C ARG A 37 -29.39 -17.34 -11.40
N GLY A 38 -29.67 -16.44 -12.34
CA GLY A 38 -30.42 -16.73 -13.57
C GLY A 38 -29.54 -16.97 -14.79
N PHE A 39 -28.22 -16.75 -14.68
CA PHE A 39 -27.29 -16.86 -15.80
C PHE A 39 -27.10 -18.34 -16.21
N ASP A 40 -27.37 -18.61 -17.48
CA ASP A 40 -27.28 -19.92 -18.13
C ASP A 40 -26.54 -19.74 -19.46
N THR A 41 -25.26 -20.14 -19.52
CA THR A 41 -24.45 -20.01 -20.75
C THR A 41 -24.78 -21.04 -21.81
N GLY A 42 -25.48 -22.12 -21.45
CA GLY A 42 -25.80 -23.25 -22.32
C GLY A 42 -27.21 -23.23 -22.89
N ASP A 43 -28.08 -22.34 -22.39
CA ASP A 43 -29.53 -22.33 -22.63
C ASP A 43 -30.17 -23.72 -22.38
N ASP A 44 -29.67 -24.45 -21.38
CA ASP A 44 -30.18 -25.79 -21.04
C ASP A 44 -31.35 -25.75 -20.05
N GLY A 45 -31.71 -24.56 -19.57
CA GLY A 45 -32.78 -24.30 -18.62
C GLY A 45 -32.33 -24.42 -17.16
N THR A 46 -31.05 -24.69 -16.91
CA THR A 46 -30.43 -24.78 -15.59
C THR A 46 -29.41 -23.66 -15.44
N PRO A 47 -29.58 -22.74 -14.47
CA PRO A 47 -28.56 -21.74 -14.23
C PRO A 47 -27.22 -22.35 -13.84
N ASP A 48 -26.13 -21.75 -14.32
CA ASP A 48 -24.75 -22.18 -14.02
C ASP A 48 -24.38 -21.88 -12.55
N TYR A 49 -24.95 -20.80 -11.98
CA TYR A 49 -24.61 -20.31 -10.63
C TYR A 49 -25.85 -20.09 -9.75
N PRO A 50 -26.71 -21.10 -9.52
CA PRO A 50 -27.99 -20.93 -8.83
C PRO A 50 -27.85 -20.49 -7.37
N ASP A 51 -26.68 -20.76 -6.78
CA ASP A 51 -26.33 -20.40 -5.40
C ASP A 51 -25.30 -19.25 -5.33
N ALA A 52 -25.16 -18.44 -6.39
CA ALA A 52 -24.24 -17.29 -6.39
C ALA A 52 -24.52 -16.37 -5.21
N VAL A 53 -23.49 -15.92 -4.50
CA VAL A 53 -23.65 -14.95 -3.40
C VAL A 53 -22.69 -13.80 -3.61
N LEU A 54 -23.18 -12.57 -3.40
CA LEU A 54 -22.33 -11.39 -3.44
C LEU A 54 -21.45 -11.37 -2.19
N ARG A 55 -20.14 -11.31 -2.38
CA ARG A 55 -19.15 -11.13 -1.32
C ARG A 55 -18.45 -9.80 -1.51
N GLN A 56 -18.42 -8.98 -0.45
CA GLN A 56 -17.56 -7.81 -0.39
C GLN A 56 -16.27 -8.21 0.32
N VAL A 57 -15.14 -8.05 -0.36
CA VAL A 57 -13.84 -8.38 0.21
C VAL A 57 -12.96 -7.15 0.16
N ASP A 58 -12.53 -6.69 1.32
CA ASP A 58 -11.53 -5.65 1.41
C ASP A 58 -10.15 -6.25 1.14
N LEU A 59 -9.41 -5.61 0.23
CA LEU A 59 -8.09 -6.06 -0.19
C LEU A 59 -7.07 -4.95 0.03
N TYR A 60 -6.07 -5.25 0.87
CA TYR A 60 -5.04 -4.30 1.26
C TYR A 60 -3.74 -4.62 0.54
N TYR A 61 -3.21 -3.62 -0.18
CA TYR A 61 -1.89 -3.69 -0.81
C TYR A 61 -0.98 -2.60 -0.24
N SER A 62 0.29 -2.93 -0.02
CA SER A 62 1.26 -1.93 0.40
C SER A 62 1.61 -0.99 -0.75
N VAL A 63 1.56 0.31 -0.47
CA VAL A 63 2.04 1.34 -1.40
C VAL A 63 3.53 1.54 -1.14
N SER A 64 4.37 1.18 -2.11
CA SER A 64 5.84 1.20 -1.99
C SER A 64 6.57 1.95 -3.12
N HIS A 65 5.82 2.45 -4.10
CA HIS A 65 6.34 3.16 -5.26
C HIS A 65 5.63 4.51 -5.41
N ASN A 66 6.10 5.37 -6.33
CA ASN A 66 5.62 6.76 -6.51
C ASN A 66 5.94 7.69 -5.33
N ILE A 67 7.15 7.55 -4.77
CA ILE A 67 7.66 8.46 -3.75
C ILE A 67 7.79 9.86 -4.37
N VAL A 68 7.05 10.81 -3.82
CA VAL A 68 7.08 12.21 -4.24
C VAL A 68 8.16 12.97 -3.49
N GLY A 69 9.03 13.64 -4.22
CA GLY A 69 9.85 14.73 -3.70
C GLY A 69 9.19 16.08 -3.97
N GLU A 70 9.73 17.14 -3.38
CA GLU A 70 9.29 18.53 -3.57
C GLU A 70 9.20 18.92 -5.07
N ALA A 71 10.11 18.41 -5.91
CA ALA A 71 10.17 18.65 -7.34
C ALA A 71 9.46 17.59 -8.21
N SER A 72 8.66 16.69 -7.62
CA SER A 72 8.02 15.59 -8.37
C SER A 72 6.94 16.10 -9.34
N ALA A 73 6.69 15.33 -10.41
CA ALA A 73 5.67 15.63 -11.43
C ALA A 73 4.24 15.75 -10.86
N LEU A 74 4.00 15.16 -9.69
CA LEU A 74 2.72 15.24 -8.99
C LEU A 74 2.53 16.57 -8.24
N LYS A 75 3.60 17.36 -8.04
CA LYS A 75 3.61 18.67 -7.35
C LYS A 75 2.95 18.69 -5.96
N THR A 76 2.63 17.52 -5.43
CA THR A 76 2.25 17.29 -4.04
C THR A 76 3.53 16.88 -3.34
N GLY A 77 4.09 17.73 -2.48
CA GLY A 77 5.29 17.39 -1.72
C GLY A 77 5.05 16.19 -0.79
N ALA A 78 6.05 15.88 0.04
CA ALA A 78 5.83 15.00 1.17
C ALA A 78 4.73 15.57 2.09
N LEU A 79 3.98 14.69 2.76
CA LEU A 79 3.01 15.12 3.77
C LEU A 79 3.72 15.90 4.88
N TRP A 80 3.11 17.00 5.30
CA TRP A 80 3.59 17.90 6.34
C TRP A 80 2.76 17.77 7.63
N CYS A 81 3.15 18.49 8.69
CA CYS A 81 2.49 18.44 9.99
C CYS A 81 0.97 18.63 9.89
N ALA A 82 0.54 19.67 9.18
CA ALA A 82 -0.88 20.00 8.99
C ALA A 82 -1.63 19.00 8.09
N ASP A 83 -0.93 18.13 7.35
CA ASP A 83 -1.58 17.07 6.58
C ASP A 83 -2.05 15.92 7.47
N CYS A 84 -1.55 15.80 8.70
CA CYS A 84 -1.94 14.75 9.65
C CYS A 84 -2.52 15.29 10.96
N HIS A 85 -2.17 16.54 11.33
CA HIS A 85 -2.51 17.15 12.61
C HIS A 85 -3.36 18.40 12.47
N GLY A 86 -4.18 18.67 13.48
CA GLY A 86 -5.07 19.82 13.55
C GLY A 86 -6.45 19.57 12.93
N ASN A 87 -7.34 20.56 13.08
CA ASN A 87 -8.79 20.33 12.94
C ASN A 87 -9.30 20.23 11.49
N THR A 88 -8.45 20.44 10.49
CA THR A 88 -8.84 20.45 9.07
C THR A 88 -8.28 19.29 8.25
N THR A 89 -7.50 18.39 8.85
CA THR A 89 -6.97 17.22 8.16
C THR A 89 -7.94 16.03 8.16
N THR A 90 -7.89 15.22 7.10
CA THR A 90 -8.62 13.96 6.97
C THR A 90 -7.69 12.78 6.63
N ARG A 91 -6.36 12.96 6.71
CA ARG A 91 -5.42 11.97 6.18
C ARG A 91 -5.25 10.76 7.09
N ILE A 92 -5.43 10.95 8.39
CA ILE A 92 -5.35 9.90 9.42
C ILE A 92 -6.65 9.91 10.21
N ASP A 93 -7.29 8.74 10.30
CA ASP A 93 -8.31 8.48 11.30
C ASP A 93 -7.63 7.94 12.55
N TRP A 94 -7.38 8.84 13.51
CA TRP A 94 -6.70 8.50 14.76
C TRP A 94 -7.48 7.47 15.59
N THR A 95 -8.80 7.54 15.57
CA THR A 95 -9.66 6.61 16.32
C THR A 95 -9.62 5.20 15.74
N LEU A 96 -9.60 5.07 14.40
CA LEU A 96 -9.44 3.77 13.73
C LEU A 96 -8.06 3.16 14.01
N LEU A 97 -7.03 3.97 14.23
CA LEU A 97 -5.70 3.53 14.65
C LEU A 97 -5.58 3.23 16.15
N GLY A 98 -6.64 3.45 16.93
CA GLY A 98 -6.68 3.16 18.37
C GLY A 98 -6.22 4.30 19.28
N PHE A 99 -6.07 5.52 18.76
CA PHE A 99 -5.87 6.72 19.57
C PHE A 99 -7.22 7.31 19.98
N GLU A 100 -7.28 8.01 21.12
CA GLU A 100 -8.50 8.69 21.55
C GLU A 100 -8.80 9.94 20.71
N ALA A 101 -7.73 10.65 20.28
CA ALA A 101 -7.77 11.85 19.45
C ALA A 101 -6.42 12.03 18.73
N ASP A 102 -6.26 13.14 18.00
CA ASP A 102 -4.97 13.52 17.43
C ASP A 102 -3.91 13.61 18.55
N PRO A 103 -2.82 12.82 18.50
CA PRO A 103 -1.82 12.79 19.56
C PRO A 103 -1.04 14.10 19.71
N ALA A 104 -1.11 15.00 18.73
CA ALA A 104 -0.51 16.33 18.79
C ALA A 104 -1.54 17.41 19.17
N GLU A 105 -2.80 17.05 19.44
CA GLU A 105 -3.82 18.00 19.86
C GLU A 105 -3.44 18.65 21.21
N THR A 106 -3.65 19.96 21.29
CA THR A 106 -3.42 20.77 22.48
C THR A 106 -4.67 21.60 22.78
N ASP A 107 -4.80 22.09 24.03
CA ASP A 107 -5.79 23.09 24.39
C ASP A 107 -5.09 24.41 24.79
N PRO A 108 -5.23 25.50 24.01
CA PRO A 108 -6.02 25.61 22.78
C PRO A 108 -5.37 24.86 21.59
N PRO A 109 -6.13 24.57 20.52
CA PRO A 109 -5.62 23.84 19.36
C PRO A 109 -4.38 24.51 18.74
N THR A 110 -3.33 23.73 18.54
CA THR A 110 -2.11 24.19 17.85
C THR A 110 -2.37 24.31 16.35
N ASP A 111 -1.93 25.43 15.76
CA ASP A 111 -1.94 25.62 14.30
C ASP A 111 -0.66 25.05 13.67
N PHE A 112 -0.79 23.84 13.11
CA PHE A 112 0.32 23.14 12.45
C PHE A 112 0.62 23.65 11.04
N THR A 113 -0.16 24.59 10.48
CA THR A 113 0.09 25.14 9.13
C THR A 113 1.35 25.99 9.06
N THR A 114 1.80 26.49 10.22
CA THR A 114 2.97 27.36 10.36
C THR A 114 4.19 26.65 10.94
N TYR A 115 4.04 25.38 11.35
CA TYR A 115 5.12 24.61 11.94
C TYR A 115 6.15 24.24 10.89
N ASN A 116 7.42 24.56 11.13
CA ASN A 116 8.51 24.22 10.23
C ASN A 116 9.49 23.26 10.93
N ILE A 117 9.79 22.12 10.31
CA ILE A 117 10.80 21.17 10.79
C ILE A 117 12.08 21.44 10.03
N THR A 118 13.15 21.82 10.74
CA THR A 118 14.46 21.96 10.12
C THR A 118 15.09 20.60 9.93
N VAL A 119 15.26 20.19 8.67
CA VAL A 119 16.06 19.02 8.32
C VAL A 119 17.51 19.47 8.14
N GLU A 120 18.39 19.03 9.02
CA GLU A 120 19.82 19.21 8.81
C GLU A 120 20.29 18.29 7.67
N THR A 121 20.78 18.89 6.60
CA THR A 121 21.48 18.15 5.55
C THR A 121 22.87 17.83 6.06
N ILE A 122 23.09 16.57 6.45
CA ILE A 122 24.43 16.09 6.77
C ILE A 122 25.27 16.24 5.50
N PRO A 123 26.41 16.97 5.54
CA PRO A 123 27.25 17.13 4.36
C PRO A 123 27.68 15.76 3.80
N PRO A 124 27.90 15.65 2.48
CA PRO A 124 28.29 14.39 1.89
C PRO A 124 29.51 13.83 2.63
N ARG A 125 29.38 12.62 3.17
CA ARG A 125 30.53 11.95 3.80
C ARG A 125 31.64 11.86 2.76
N PRO A 126 32.91 12.14 3.12
CA PRO A 126 34.02 11.92 2.21
C PRO A 126 33.97 10.47 1.73
N LYS A 127 34.09 10.27 0.41
CA LYS A 127 34.14 8.92 -0.17
C LYS A 127 35.25 8.14 0.54
N PRO A 128 35.03 6.85 0.87
CA PRO A 128 36.09 6.01 1.42
C PRO A 128 37.32 6.11 0.52
N VAL A 129 38.52 6.22 1.13
CA VAL A 129 39.77 6.19 0.38
C VAL A 129 39.84 4.86 -0.37
N GLU A 130 39.94 4.91 -1.70
CA GLU A 130 40.18 3.72 -2.50
C GLU A 130 41.58 3.19 -2.16
N VAL A 131 41.63 2.08 -1.42
CA VAL A 131 42.88 1.35 -1.21
C VAL A 131 43.10 0.46 -2.42
N ILE A 132 44.01 0.88 -3.30
CA ILE A 132 44.52 0.00 -4.37
C ILE A 132 45.36 -1.08 -3.70
N ASN A 133 44.78 -2.27 -3.50
CA ASN A 133 45.56 -3.46 -3.17
C ASN A 133 46.40 -3.82 -4.39
N VAL A 134 47.66 -3.40 -4.42
CA VAL A 134 48.64 -3.93 -5.37
C VAL A 134 48.97 -5.36 -4.90
N PRO A 135 48.66 -6.41 -5.66
CA PRO A 135 48.99 -7.77 -5.25
C PRO A 135 50.51 -7.96 -5.31
N GLY A 136 51.13 -8.13 -4.13
CA GLY A 136 52.43 -8.78 -3.98
C GLY A 136 53.69 -7.98 -4.33
N LEU A 137 54.22 -7.25 -3.34
CA LEU A 137 55.67 -7.01 -3.25
C LEU A 137 56.15 -7.30 -1.82
N PHE A 138 56.14 -8.58 -1.45
CA PHE A 138 57.04 -9.08 -0.41
C PHE A 138 58.47 -9.04 -0.98
N ASN A 139 59.19 -7.95 -0.78
CA ASN A 139 60.63 -7.97 -1.03
C ASN A 139 61.34 -8.48 0.24
N SER A 140 61.55 -9.79 0.26
CA SER A 140 62.44 -10.46 1.20
C SER A 140 63.88 -10.02 0.93
N SER A 141 64.43 -9.15 1.78
CA SER A 141 65.88 -9.01 1.91
C SER A 141 66.29 -9.28 3.35
N ARG A 142 66.52 -10.58 3.57
CA ARG A 142 67.17 -11.20 4.72
C ARG A 142 68.59 -10.64 4.87
N SER A 143 68.84 -9.73 5.80
CA SER A 143 70.21 -9.41 6.24
C SER A 143 70.65 -10.48 7.24
N LYS A 144 71.42 -11.46 6.77
CA LYS A 144 72.25 -12.32 7.63
C LYS A 144 73.47 -11.54 8.13
N ALA A 145 73.87 -11.87 9.37
CA ALA A 145 75.15 -11.67 10.08
C ALA A 145 76.36 -11.29 9.20
N GLY A 146 77.34 -10.51 9.64
CA GLY A 146 77.88 -10.27 10.99
C GLY A 146 79.38 -10.02 10.82
N ASP A 147 80.00 -9.46 11.88
CA ASP A 147 81.43 -9.24 12.14
C ASP A 147 82.19 -8.16 11.35
#